data_AF-A0A180GPE2-F1
#
_entry.id   AF-A0A180GPE2-F1
#
_cell.length_a   1.000
_cell.length_b   1.000
_cell.length_c   1.000
_cell.angle_alpha   90.00
_cell.angle_beta   90.00
_cell.angle_gamma   90.00
#
_symmetry.space_group_name_H-M   'P 1'
#
loop_
_entity.id
_entity.type
_entity.pdbx_description
1 polymer ?
#
loop_
_entity_poly.entity_id
_entity_poly.type
_entity_poly.pdbx_seq_one_letter_code
_entity_poly.pdbx_strand_id
1 'polypeptide(L)'
;MVYTCPESSNPGDGLGVCLWAGAGGNSNGWVNQENKSNCGKQIYIQRKGDAKNPHYAKVIGGCDFGPNIDETVGCFNIAVNEALFEKLNPTEAERKDGALCDVTTWDFNNLKGTKPENASY
;
A
#
# COMPACT_ATOMS: atom_id res chain seq x y z
N MET A 1 -0.70 0.13 -11.99
CA MET A 1 0.34 1.01 -11.42
C MET A 1 0.62 2.12 -12.42
N VAL A 2 0.69 3.37 -11.97
CA VAL A 2 0.94 4.56 -12.82
C VAL A 2 2.32 5.16 -12.58
N TYR A 3 2.97 4.79 -11.48
CA TYR A 3 4.34 5.18 -11.17
C TYR A 3 5.06 4.02 -10.46
N THR A 4 6.30 3.74 -10.85
CA THR A 4 7.14 2.72 -10.21
C THR A 4 8.28 3.40 -9.47
N CYS A 5 8.49 3.02 -8.22
CA CYS A 5 9.59 3.56 -7.43
C CYS A 5 10.96 3.04 -7.95
N PRO A 6 12.06 3.79 -7.75
CA PRO A 6 13.41 3.36 -8.14
C PRO A 6 13.85 2.05 -7.46
N GLU A 7 14.84 1.34 -8.04
CA GLU A 7 15.29 -0.02 -7.67
C GLU A 7 15.58 -0.28 -6.18
N SER A 8 15.89 0.75 -5.38
CA SER A 8 16.01 0.62 -3.92
C SER A 8 14.72 0.13 -3.24
N SER A 9 13.61 0.13 -3.97
CA SER A 9 12.29 -0.32 -3.55
C SER A 9 12.07 -1.83 -3.71
N ASN A 10 13.03 -2.58 -4.27
CA ASN A 10 12.90 -4.03 -4.40
C ASN A 10 12.57 -4.64 -3.02
N PRO A 11 11.39 -5.26 -2.86
CA PRO A 11 11.05 -5.92 -1.62
C PRO A 11 11.90 -7.17 -1.53
N GLY A 12 12.85 -7.20 -0.58
CA GLY A 12 13.73 -8.36 -0.38
C GLY A 12 12.93 -9.65 -0.15
N ASP A 13 11.75 -9.53 0.46
CA ASP A 13 10.81 -10.62 0.72
C ASP A 13 9.78 -10.82 -0.41
N GLY A 14 9.87 -10.06 -1.51
CA GLY A 14 8.92 -10.08 -2.61
C GLY A 14 7.56 -9.45 -2.31
N LEU A 15 7.33 -8.85 -1.12
CA LEU A 15 6.06 -8.23 -0.73
C LEU A 15 6.03 -6.73 -1.01
N GLY A 16 5.18 -6.33 -1.94
CA GLY A 16 5.10 -4.95 -2.41
C GLY A 16 3.68 -4.39 -2.39
N VAL A 17 3.58 -3.09 -2.16
CA VAL A 17 2.34 -2.32 -2.31
C VAL A 17 2.55 -1.12 -3.20
N CYS A 18 1.49 -0.70 -3.88
CA CYS A 18 1.41 0.64 -4.42
C CYS A 18 0.34 1.43 -3.68
N LEU A 19 0.71 2.64 -3.29
CA LEU A 19 -0.19 3.59 -2.65
C LEU A 19 -0.88 4.43 -3.71
N TRP A 20 -1.97 5.09 -3.36
CA TRP A 20 -2.68 5.94 -4.30
C TRP A 20 -1.80 7.07 -4.85
N ALA A 21 -1.81 7.24 -6.17
CA ALA A 21 -1.03 8.25 -6.87
C ALA A 21 -1.69 9.64 -6.93
N GLY A 22 -2.97 9.71 -6.58
CA GLY A 22 -3.80 10.91 -6.73
C GLY A 22 -4.75 10.83 -7.93
N ALA A 23 -5.85 11.58 -7.87
CA ALA A 23 -6.68 11.90 -9.01
C ALA A 23 -5.91 12.88 -9.91
N GLY A 24 -5.71 12.52 -11.17
CA GLY A 24 -4.89 13.30 -12.11
C GLY A 24 -5.18 14.80 -12.07
N GLY A 25 -4.11 15.60 -12.11
CA GLY A 25 -4.18 17.03 -12.39
C GLY A 25 -3.80 17.97 -11.24
N ASN A 26 -3.99 17.61 -9.95
CA ASN A 26 -3.59 18.45 -8.79
C ASN A 26 -3.64 17.79 -7.39
N SER A 27 -4.09 16.54 -7.22
CA SER A 27 -4.20 15.94 -5.87
C SER A 27 -2.89 15.31 -5.39
N ASN A 28 -2.51 15.55 -4.14
CA ASN A 28 -1.32 14.99 -3.53
C ASN A 28 -1.57 13.53 -3.09
N GLY A 29 -1.38 12.59 -4.02
CA GLY A 29 -1.30 11.17 -3.67
C GLY A 29 -0.10 10.85 -2.77
N TRP A 30 -0.13 9.67 -2.16
CA TRP A 30 0.94 9.18 -1.31
C TRP A 30 2.26 8.94 -2.07
N VAL A 31 2.16 8.50 -3.34
CA VAL A 31 3.32 8.16 -4.18
C VAL A 31 3.02 8.47 -5.65
N ASN A 32 3.76 9.40 -6.25
CA ASN A 32 3.67 9.68 -7.68
C ASN A 32 4.99 10.25 -8.23
N GLN A 33 4.96 10.76 -9.46
CA GLN A 33 6.16 11.31 -10.12
C GLN A 33 6.74 12.53 -9.37
N GLU A 34 5.91 13.27 -8.65
CA GLU A 34 6.28 14.49 -7.91
C GLU A 34 6.58 14.19 -6.44
N ASN A 35 5.82 13.28 -5.82
CA ASN A 35 5.99 12.82 -4.45
C ASN A 35 6.58 11.40 -4.40
N LYS A 36 7.91 11.33 -4.29
CA LYS A 36 8.67 10.06 -4.19
C LYS A 36 9.05 9.70 -2.75
N SER A 37 8.64 10.53 -1.79
CA SER A 37 9.14 10.49 -0.41
C SER A 37 8.81 9.17 0.29
N ASN A 38 7.72 8.51 -0.11
CA ASN A 38 7.26 7.25 0.46
C ASN A 38 7.82 6.00 -0.24
N CYS A 39 8.57 6.15 -1.33
CA CYS A 39 9.18 5.00 -2.00
C CYS A 39 10.13 4.21 -1.08
N GLY A 40 10.03 2.89 -1.12
CA GLY A 40 10.87 1.98 -0.33
C GLY A 40 10.55 1.91 1.15
N LYS A 41 9.70 2.80 1.69
CA LYS A 41 9.22 2.71 3.07
C LYS A 41 8.46 1.41 3.29
N GLN A 42 8.54 0.90 4.51
CA GLN A 42 7.80 -0.27 4.93
C GLN A 42 6.48 0.14 5.57
N ILE A 43 5.40 -0.51 5.12
CA ILE A 43 4.09 -0.45 5.79
C ILE A 43 3.81 -1.78 6.48
N TYR A 44 2.86 -1.78 7.41
CA TYR A 44 2.23 -2.99 7.92
C TYR A 44 0.77 -3.06 7.48
N ILE A 45 0.24 -4.27 7.34
CA ILE A 45 -1.14 -4.55 6.94
C ILE A 45 -1.69 -5.64 7.87
N GLN A 46 -2.93 -5.47 8.32
CA GLN A 46 -3.60 -6.41 9.22
C GLN A 46 -5.00 -6.78 8.71
N ARG A 47 -5.32 -8.08 8.77
CA ARG A 47 -6.65 -8.60 8.50
C ARG A 47 -7.57 -8.41 9.70
N LYS A 48 -8.87 -8.29 9.43
CA LYS A 48 -9.90 -8.31 10.46
C LYS A 48 -9.89 -9.62 11.21
N GLY A 49 -9.83 -9.53 12.54
CA GLY A 49 -9.69 -10.69 13.40
C GLY A 49 -8.26 -11.20 13.59
N ASP A 50 -7.24 -10.63 12.91
CA ASP A 50 -5.84 -11.05 13.03
C ASP A 50 -4.86 -9.89 13.26
N ALA A 51 -5.19 -9.01 14.22
CA ALA A 51 -4.35 -7.87 14.58
C ALA A 51 -2.98 -8.26 15.21
N LYS A 52 -2.79 -9.54 15.58
CA LYS A 52 -1.55 -10.02 16.22
C LYS A 52 -0.47 -10.43 15.21
N ASN A 53 -0.84 -10.63 13.95
CA ASN A 53 0.08 -11.07 12.89
C ASN A 53 0.08 -10.05 11.73
N PRO A 54 0.67 -8.86 11.91
CA PRO A 54 0.83 -7.91 10.82
C PRO A 54 1.76 -8.45 9.74
N HIS A 55 1.42 -8.20 8.48
CA HIS A 55 2.30 -8.44 7.35
C HIS A 55 2.99 -7.13 6.96
N TYR A 56 4.28 -7.20 6.67
CA TYR A 56 5.08 -6.04 6.29
C TYR A 56 5.43 -6.08 4.81
N ALA A 57 5.32 -4.94 4.14
CA ALA A 57 5.60 -4.81 2.71
C ALA A 57 6.23 -3.46 2.39
N LYS A 58 6.96 -3.39 1.28
CA LYS A 58 7.55 -2.13 0.82
C LYS A 58 6.62 -1.41 -0.14
N VAL A 59 6.65 -0.09 -0.08
CA VAL A 59 6.06 0.78 -1.10
C VAL A 59 6.92 0.71 -2.36
N ILE A 60 6.34 0.15 -3.43
CA ILE A 60 7.00 -0.07 -4.73
C ILE A 60 6.50 0.86 -5.83
N GLY A 61 5.46 1.66 -5.58
CA GLY A 61 4.96 2.59 -6.57
C GLY A 61 3.67 3.32 -6.20
N GLY A 62 3.16 4.05 -7.18
CA GLY A 62 1.88 4.75 -7.16
C GLY A 62 0.86 4.05 -8.06
N CYS A 63 -0.36 3.88 -7.57
CA CYS A 63 -1.47 3.29 -8.29
C CYS A 63 -2.63 4.26 -8.46
N ASP A 64 -3.23 4.21 -9.64
CA ASP A 64 -4.56 4.78 -9.88
C ASP A 64 -5.59 3.68 -9.63
N PHE A 65 -6.64 4.02 -8.87
CA PHE A 65 -7.74 3.12 -8.53
C PHE A 65 -8.99 3.35 -9.36
N GLY A 66 -8.91 4.24 -10.36
CA GLY A 66 -9.95 4.44 -11.35
C GLY A 66 -10.38 5.90 -11.49
N PRO A 67 -11.20 6.19 -12.51
CA PRO A 67 -11.68 7.54 -12.75
C PRO A 67 -12.60 7.98 -11.59
N ASN A 68 -12.42 9.24 -11.15
CA ASN A 68 -13.23 9.88 -10.10
C ASN A 68 -13.04 9.33 -8.67
N ILE A 69 -11.94 8.64 -8.39
CA ILE A 69 -11.55 8.37 -7.00
C ILE A 69 -10.99 9.66 -6.39
N ASP A 70 -11.68 10.20 -5.40
CA ASP A 70 -11.20 11.37 -4.64
C ASP A 70 -10.26 10.96 -3.49
N GLU A 71 -9.72 11.95 -2.79
CA GLU A 71 -8.78 11.76 -1.67
C GLU A 71 -9.40 10.98 -0.50
N THR A 72 -10.71 11.09 -0.27
CA THR A 72 -11.40 10.40 0.84
C THR A 72 -11.51 8.91 0.63
N VAL A 73 -11.42 8.45 -0.61
CA VAL A 73 -11.39 7.04 -0.97
C VAL A 73 -9.96 6.61 -1.27
N GLY A 74 -9.26 7.34 -2.12
CA GLY A 74 -7.92 7.00 -2.60
C GLY A 74 -6.90 6.86 -1.48
N CYS A 75 -6.87 7.80 -0.53
CA CYS A 75 -5.86 7.80 0.54
C CYS A 75 -5.92 6.58 1.46
N PHE A 76 -7.07 5.91 1.58
CA PHE A 76 -7.24 4.73 2.43
C PHE A 76 -7.09 3.40 1.68
N ASN A 77 -7.11 3.43 0.34
CA ASN A 77 -6.95 2.24 -0.48
C ASN A 77 -5.47 2.02 -0.85
N ILE A 78 -5.08 0.75 -0.90
CA ILE A 78 -3.77 0.31 -1.38
C ILE A 78 -3.98 -0.88 -2.30
N ALA A 79 -3.12 -1.01 -3.31
CA ALA A 79 -3.01 -2.26 -4.05
C ALA A 79 -1.80 -3.03 -3.57
N VAL A 80 -1.97 -4.33 -3.40
CA VAL A 80 -0.95 -5.27 -2.96
C VAL A 80 -0.57 -6.16 -4.14
N ASN A 81 0.67 -6.63 -4.18
CA ASN A 81 1.05 -7.62 -5.18
C ASN A 81 0.50 -9.02 -4.84
N GLU A 82 0.51 -9.94 -5.80
CA GLU A 82 -0.05 -11.29 -5.67
C GLU A 82 0.53 -12.07 -4.48
N ALA A 83 1.85 -11.97 -4.27
CA ALA A 83 2.52 -12.64 -3.15
C ALA A 83 1.99 -12.16 -1.78
N LEU A 84 1.77 -10.85 -1.62
CA LEU A 84 1.18 -10.31 -0.40
C LEU A 84 -0.32 -10.61 -0.31
N PHE A 85 -1.04 -10.58 -1.43
CA PHE A 85 -2.45 -10.94 -1.49
C PHE A 85 -2.69 -12.35 -0.94
N GLU A 86 -1.96 -13.36 -1.44
CA GLU A 86 -2.08 -14.73 -0.91
C GLU A 86 -1.60 -14.86 0.53
N LYS A 87 -0.57 -14.11 0.93
CA LYS A 87 -0.08 -14.10 2.32
C LYS A 87 -1.10 -13.55 3.30
N LEU A 88 -2.00 -12.68 2.85
CA LEU A 88 -3.14 -12.14 3.61
C LEU A 88 -4.31 -13.13 3.72
N ASN A 89 -4.14 -14.36 3.20
CA ASN A 89 -5.10 -15.46 3.27
C ASN A 89 -6.51 -15.05 2.78
N PRO A 90 -6.65 -14.75 1.48
CA PRO A 90 -7.92 -14.32 0.90
C PRO A 90 -8.92 -15.47 0.94
N THR A 91 -10.18 -15.14 1.14
CA THR A 91 -11.28 -16.09 0.92
C THR A 91 -11.45 -16.39 -0.58
N GLU A 92 -12.17 -17.45 -0.94
CA GLU A 92 -12.45 -17.76 -2.35
C GLU A 92 -13.21 -16.62 -3.06
N ALA A 93 -14.12 -15.94 -2.35
CA ALA A 93 -14.82 -14.77 -2.87
C ALA A 93 -13.83 -13.62 -3.15
N GLU A 94 -12.95 -13.30 -2.20
CA GLU A 94 -11.92 -12.26 -2.39
C GLU A 94 -10.95 -12.61 -3.53
N ARG A 95 -10.56 -13.88 -3.68
CA ARG A 95 -9.75 -14.33 -4.83
C ARG A 95 -10.47 -14.10 -6.16
N LYS A 96 -11.77 -14.40 -6.21
CA LYS A 96 -12.58 -14.22 -7.42
C LYS A 96 -12.74 -12.74 -7.76
N ASP A 97 -12.92 -11.90 -6.75
CA ASP A 97 -13.13 -10.47 -6.91
C ASP A 97 -11.80 -9.70 -7.09
N GLY A 98 -10.67 -10.32 -6.76
CA GLY A 98 -9.34 -9.71 -6.83
C GLY A 98 -9.13 -8.61 -5.78
N ALA A 99 -9.94 -8.58 -4.73
CA ALA A 99 -9.93 -7.54 -3.71
C ALA A 99 -10.16 -8.14 -2.32
N LEU A 100 -9.49 -7.60 -1.32
CA LEU A 100 -9.69 -7.97 0.08
C LEU A 100 -10.74 -7.04 0.71
N CYS A 101 -11.89 -7.58 1.11
CA CYS A 101 -12.98 -6.78 1.68
C CYS A 101 -12.84 -6.55 3.20
N ASP A 102 -12.09 -7.41 3.89
CA ASP A 102 -11.93 -7.42 5.35
C ASP A 102 -10.50 -7.06 5.83
N VAL A 103 -9.79 -6.19 5.13
CA VAL A 103 -8.54 -5.60 5.68
C VAL A 103 -8.92 -4.56 6.73
N THR A 104 -8.38 -4.70 7.95
CA THR A 104 -8.72 -3.81 9.07
C THR A 104 -7.94 -2.51 9.04
N THR A 105 -6.65 -2.58 8.72
CA THR A 105 -5.79 -1.40 8.75
C THR A 105 -4.51 -1.67 8.00
N TRP A 106 -3.97 -0.61 7.42
CA TRP A 106 -2.59 -0.51 7.04
C TRP A 106 -2.07 0.85 7.50
N ASP A 107 -0.78 0.93 7.81
CA ASP A 107 -0.11 2.19 8.09
C ASP A 107 1.41 2.01 7.91
N PHE A 108 2.13 3.11 7.86
CA PHE A 108 3.58 3.13 7.86
C PHE A 108 4.13 2.46 9.13
N ASN A 109 5.21 1.68 8.98
CA ASN A 109 5.86 0.98 10.08
C ASN A 109 6.69 1.92 10.96
N ASN A 110 6.05 2.91 11.57
CA ASN A 110 6.65 3.87 12.50
C ASN A 110 5.69 4.30 13.64
N LEU A 111 4.67 3.51 13.96
CA LEU A 111 3.68 3.86 14.99
C LEU A 111 4.28 4.26 16.36
N LYS A 112 5.43 3.68 16.71
CA LYS A 112 6.12 3.93 18.00
C LYS A 112 7.22 4.99 17.89
N GLY A 113 7.42 5.61 16.73
CA GLY A 113 8.51 6.55 16.48
C GLY A 113 9.91 5.93 16.45
N THR A 114 10.03 4.60 16.51
CA THR A 114 11.31 3.88 16.58
C THR A 114 11.90 3.55 15.21
N LYS A 115 11.20 3.87 14.13
CA LYS A 115 11.60 3.61 12.73
C LYS A 115 11.35 4.87 11.88
N PRO A 116 12.04 5.99 12.17
CA PRO A 116 11.79 7.27 11.52
C PRO A 116 11.94 7.21 10.00
N GLU A 117 12.75 6.31 9.46
CA GLU A 117 12.88 6.05 8.04
C GLU A 117 11.55 5.70 7.36
N ASN A 118 10.63 5.07 8.10
CA ASN A 118 9.30 4.69 7.64
C ASN A 118 8.23 5.73 7.97
N ALA A 119 8.52 6.85 8.65
CA ALA A 119 7.50 7.86 8.96
C ALA A 119 6.77 8.34 7.69
N SER A 120 5.45 8.52 7.76
CA SER A 120 4.74 9.27 6.72
C SER A 120 5.23 10.72 6.69
N TYR A 121 5.32 11.28 5.48
CA TYR A 121 5.52 12.71 5.26
C TYR A 121 4.19 13.45 5.31
#